data_AF-K1UL92-F1
#
_entry.id   AF-K1UL92-F1
#
_cell.length_a   1.000
_cell.length_b   1.000
_cell.length_c   1.000
_cell.angle_alpha   90.00
_cell.angle_beta   90.00
_cell.angle_gamma   90.00
#
_symmetry.space_group_name_H-M   'P 1'
#
loop_
_entity.id
_entity.type
_entity.pdbx_description
1 polymer ?
#
loop_
_entity_poly.entity_id
_entity_poly.type
_entity_poly.pdbx_seq_one_letter_code
_entity_poly.pdbx_strand_id
1 'polypeptide(L)'
;MENKFYIKKLDSYEKASEISKIRMGTEPSYDLDLLPSVQMQKEMREFLKYRGQQLGAEKFYTERRFYHHLCKMLQTRRDRPESFLDWDKENGSS
;
A
#
# COMPACT_ATOMS: atom_id res chain seq x y z
N MET A 1 -13.91 -10.32 6.40
CA MET A 1 -12.90 -10.48 5.32
C MET A 1 -11.76 -9.53 5.65
N GLU A 2 -10.52 -10.01 5.68
CA GLU A 2 -9.38 -9.12 5.92
C GLU A 2 -9.18 -8.17 4.74
N ASN A 3 -9.03 -6.88 4.99
CA ASN A 3 -8.84 -5.88 3.94
C ASN A 3 -7.37 -5.78 3.53
N LYS A 4 -6.75 -6.91 3.23
CA LYS A 4 -5.33 -6.97 2.88
C LYS A 4 -5.13 -7.04 1.37
N PHE A 5 -4.03 -6.47 0.89
CA PHE A 5 -3.51 -6.68 -0.46
C PHE A 5 -2.30 -7.59 -0.40
N TYR A 6 -2.46 -8.83 -0.85
CA TYR A 6 -1.43 -9.87 -0.76
C TYR A 6 -0.46 -9.80 -1.93
N ILE A 7 0.83 -9.62 -1.63
CA ILE A 7 1.91 -9.58 -2.64
C ILE A 7 2.07 -10.95 -3.30
N LYS A 8 1.76 -12.04 -2.58
CA LYS A 8 1.75 -13.41 -3.10
C LYS A 8 0.84 -13.61 -4.32
N LYS A 9 -0.16 -12.75 -4.50
CA LYS A 9 -1.11 -12.83 -5.63
C LYS A 9 -0.61 -12.13 -6.89
N LEU A 10 0.60 -11.57 -6.89
CA LEU A 10 1.22 -10.97 -8.06
C LEU A 10 1.95 -12.03 -8.89
N ASP A 11 1.82 -11.98 -10.21
CA ASP A 11 2.59 -12.84 -11.13
C ASP A 11 4.11 -12.69 -10.93
N SER A 12 4.55 -11.49 -10.54
CA SER A 12 5.96 -11.21 -10.25
C SER A 12 6.45 -11.88 -8.96
N TYR A 13 5.56 -12.28 -8.05
CA TYR A 13 5.91 -13.07 -6.85
C TYR A 13 6.11 -14.54 -7.22
N GLU A 14 5.25 -15.10 -8.08
CA GLU A 14 5.39 -16.48 -8.56
C GLU A 14 6.75 -16.69 -9.22
N LYS A 15 7.15 -15.74 -10.07
CA LYS A 15 8.43 -15.71 -10.80
C LYS A 15 9.64 -15.34 -9.94
N ALA A 16 9.45 -14.92 -8.69
CA ALA A 16 10.56 -14.53 -7.82
C ALA A 16 11.38 -15.75 -7.36
N SER A 17 12.66 -15.55 -7.07
CA SER A 17 13.51 -16.60 -6.51
C SER A 17 13.02 -17.05 -5.13
N GLU A 18 13.32 -18.30 -4.75
CA GLU A 18 12.97 -18.81 -3.41
C GLU A 18 13.63 -17.99 -2.29
N ILE A 19 14.85 -17.50 -2.49
CA ILE A 19 15.54 -16.61 -1.55
C ILE A 19 14.76 -15.30 -1.38
N SER A 20 14.28 -14.71 -2.49
CA SER A 20 13.44 -13.50 -2.45
C SER A 20 12.11 -13.77 -1.71
N LYS A 21 11.47 -14.93 -1.93
CA LYS A 21 10.24 -15.34 -1.24
C LYS A 21 10.47 -15.49 0.27
N ILE A 22 11.56 -16.14 0.68
CA ILE A 22 11.96 -16.28 2.09
C ILE A 22 12.16 -14.90 2.73
N ARG A 23 12.87 -13.98 2.06
CA ARG A 23 13.08 -12.60 2.57
C ARG A 23 11.78 -11.80 2.72
N MET A 24 10.82 -12.01 1.83
CA MET A 24 9.50 -11.36 1.91
C MET A 24 8.62 -11.93 3.04
N GLY A 25 8.96 -13.10 3.58
CA GLY A 25 8.25 -13.73 4.67
C GLY A 25 7.02 -14.53 4.24
N THR A 26 6.30 -15.04 5.23
CA THR A 26 5.20 -15.99 5.04
C THR A 26 3.95 -15.37 4.44
N GLU A 27 3.60 -14.12 4.76
CA GLU A 27 2.40 -13.46 4.21
C GLU A 27 2.68 -11.98 3.92
N PRO A 28 3.48 -11.67 2.89
CA PRO A 28 3.74 -10.28 2.53
C PRO A 28 2.45 -9.63 2.02
N SER A 29 1.96 -8.64 2.76
CA SER A 29 0.74 -7.91 2.42
C SER A 29 0.78 -6.45 2.86
N TYR A 30 -0.02 -5.62 2.18
CA TYR A 30 -0.40 -4.28 2.65
C TYR A 30 -1.72 -4.40 3.41
N ASP A 31 -1.75 -3.94 4.65
CA ASP A 31 -2.95 -3.93 5.47
C ASP A 31 -3.72 -2.62 5.26
N LEU A 32 -4.77 -2.66 4.46
CA LEU A 32 -5.51 -1.44 4.10
C LEU A 32 -6.35 -0.91 5.26
N ASP A 33 -6.67 -1.73 6.27
CA ASP A 33 -7.40 -1.28 7.46
C ASP A 33 -6.58 -0.28 8.30
N LEU A 34 -5.28 -0.12 8.01
CA LEU A 34 -4.45 0.94 8.58
C LEU A 34 -4.81 2.34 8.06
N LEU A 35 -5.49 2.46 6.92
CA LEU A 35 -5.94 3.73 6.38
C LEU A 35 -7.22 4.21 7.08
N PRO A 36 -7.34 5.53 7.34
CA PRO A 36 -8.38 6.05 8.23
C PRO A 36 -9.78 6.07 7.61
N SER A 37 -9.92 6.00 6.29
CA SER A 37 -11.21 6.05 5.60
C SER A 37 -11.37 4.91 4.59
N VAL A 38 -12.63 4.51 4.37
CA VAL A 38 -12.99 3.50 3.37
C VAL A 38 -12.64 3.96 1.95
N GLN A 39 -12.73 5.26 1.66
CA GLN A 39 -12.40 5.81 0.35
C GLN A 39 -10.90 5.71 0.06
N MET A 40 -10.04 6.06 1.02
CA MET A 40 -8.58 5.86 0.89
C MET A 40 -8.22 4.38 0.73
N GLN A 41 -8.90 3.47 1.41
CA GLN A 41 -8.69 2.03 1.23
C GLN A 41 -8.94 1.58 -0.22
N LYS A 42 -10.00 2.10 -0.85
CA LYS A 42 -10.32 1.81 -2.26
C LYS A 42 -9.25 2.38 -3.19
N GLU A 43 -8.89 3.66 -3.02
CA GLU A 43 -7.88 4.34 -3.83
C GLU A 43 -6.51 3.68 -3.72
N MET A 44 -6.07 3.35 -2.50
CA MET A 44 -4.83 2.62 -2.29
C MET A 44 -4.88 1.23 -2.92
N ARG A 45 -6.01 0.52 -2.83
CA ARG A 45 -6.15 -0.79 -3.47
C ARG A 45 -5.99 -0.69 -4.98
N GLU A 46 -6.58 0.32 -5.62
CA GLU A 46 -6.43 0.57 -7.05
C GLU A 46 -5.00 0.93 -7.41
N PHE A 47 -4.36 1.82 -6.64
CA PHE A 47 -2.96 2.16 -6.81
C PHE A 47 -2.03 0.94 -6.69
N LEU A 48 -2.23 0.10 -5.67
CA LEU A 48 -1.41 -1.11 -5.47
C LEU A 48 -1.61 -2.13 -6.59
N LYS A 49 -2.82 -2.27 -7.14
CA LYS A 49 -3.06 -3.11 -8.33
C LYS A 49 -2.25 -2.61 -9.53
N TYR A 50 -2.34 -1.31 -9.83
CA TYR A 50 -1.59 -0.70 -10.93
C TYR A 50 -0.07 -0.82 -10.71
N ARG A 51 0.41 -0.44 -9.52
CA ARG A 51 1.83 -0.45 -9.18
C ARG A 51 2.43 -1.86 -9.15
N GLY A 52 1.65 -2.86 -8.70
CA GLY A 52 2.04 -4.27 -8.68
C GLY A 52 2.24 -4.88 -10.08
N GLN A 53 1.63 -4.32 -11.12
CA GLN A 53 1.87 -4.70 -12.52
C GLN A 53 3.17 -4.12 -13.08
N GLN A 54 3.63 -2.98 -12.53
CA GLN A 54 4.81 -2.27 -13.01
C GLN A 54 6.11 -2.74 -12.34
N LEU A 55 6.03 -3.33 -11.15
CA LEU A 55 7.17 -3.67 -10.32
C LEU A 55 7.32 -5.17 -10.08
N GLY A 56 8.57 -5.62 -9.95
CA GLY A 56 8.88 -6.94 -9.39
C GLY A 56 8.47 -7.03 -7.92
N ALA A 57 8.03 -8.21 -7.47
CA ALA A 57 7.49 -8.42 -6.12
C ALA A 57 8.46 -8.02 -5.00
N GLU A 58 9.77 -8.20 -5.17
CA GLU A 58 10.77 -7.80 -4.17
C GLU A 58 10.83 -6.28 -4.01
N LYS A 59 10.82 -5.52 -5.11
CA LYS A 59 10.77 -4.05 -5.06
C LYS A 59 9.42 -3.56 -4.53
N PHE A 60 8.33 -4.22 -4.91
CA PHE A 60 7.02 -3.92 -4.37
C PHE A 60 7.00 -4.14 -2.85
N TYR A 61 7.53 -5.25 -2.36
CA TYR A 61 7.66 -5.53 -0.94
C TYR A 61 8.50 -4.49 -0.18
N THR A 62 9.61 -3.99 -0.76
CA THR A 62 10.40 -2.95 -0.09
C THR A 62 9.66 -1.61 -0.02
N GLU A 63 8.81 -1.27 -0.99
CA GLU A 63 7.96 -0.06 -0.95
C GLU A 63 6.92 -0.11 0.18
N ARG A 64 6.59 -1.30 0.72
CA ARG A 64 5.67 -1.48 1.84
C ARG A 64 6.06 -0.69 3.10
N ARG A 65 7.35 -0.42 3.32
CA ARG A 65 7.78 0.40 4.47
C ARG A 65 7.25 1.82 4.38
N PHE A 66 7.21 2.40 3.18
CA PHE A 66 6.71 3.75 2.95
C PHE A 66 5.20 3.82 3.18
N TYR A 67 4.48 2.77 2.78
CA TYR A 67 3.06 2.64 3.09
C TYR A 67 2.78 2.65 4.61
N HIS A 68 3.56 1.92 5.41
CA HIS A 68 3.38 1.95 6.86
C HIS A 68 3.68 3.32 7.46
N HIS A 69 4.70 4.02 6.97
CA HIS A 69 4.98 5.40 7.39
C HIS A 69 3.83 6.34 7.05
N LEU A 70 3.26 6.23 5.84
CA LEU A 70 2.09 6.98 5.42
C LEU A 70 0.89 6.71 6.33
N CYS A 71 0.59 5.45 6.63
CA CYS A 71 -0.52 5.10 7.52
C CYS A 71 -0.32 5.68 8.92
N LYS A 72 0.88 5.54 9.48
CA LYS A 72 1.20 6.10 10.81
C LYS A 72 1.01 7.61 10.83
N MET A 73 1.49 8.32 9.80
CA MET A 73 1.30 9.76 9.67
C MET A 73 -0.20 10.13 9.64
N LEU A 74 -0.99 9.46 8.80
CA LEU A 74 -2.43 9.70 8.68
C LEU A 74 -3.19 9.43 9.98
N GLN A 75 -2.82 8.38 10.72
CA GLN A 75 -3.43 8.06 12.01
C GLN A 75 -3.17 9.12 13.08
N THR A 76 -2.02 9.81 13.01
CA THR A 76 -1.64 10.88 13.94
C THR A 76 -2.23 12.27 13.61
N ARG A 77 -2.80 12.46 12.42
CA ARG A 77 -3.46 13.72 12.06
C ARG A 77 -4.80 13.88 12.80
N ARG A 78 -5.09 15.12 13.22
CA ARG A 78 -6.41 15.50 13.78
C ARG A 78 -7.47 15.64 12.69
N ASP A 79 -7.05 16.19 11.56
CA ASP A 79 -7.79 16.43 10.32
C ASP A 79 -7.56 15.26 9.34
N ARG A 80 -8.13 14.10 9.64
CA ARG A 80 -7.92 12.92 8.80
C ARG A 80 -8.64 13.12 7.46
N PRO A 81 -7.92 13.07 6.32
CA PRO A 81 -8.56 13.23 5.02
C PRO A 81 -9.50 12.05 4.74
N GLU A 82 -10.58 12.30 4.01
CA GLU A 82 -11.48 11.25 3.55
C GLU A 82 -10.94 10.58 2.28
N SER A 83 -10.21 11.31 1.43
CA SER A 83 -9.57 10.80 0.20
C SER A 83 -8.10 11.23 0.12
N PHE A 84 -7.25 10.44 -0.54
CA PHE A 84 -5.91 10.89 -0.91
C PHE A 84 -5.94 12.11 -1.86
N LEU A 85 -7.01 12.26 -2.63
CA LEU A 85 -7.19 13.35 -3.58
C LEU A 85 -7.57 14.67 -2.90
N ASP A 86 -8.07 14.64 -1.66
CA ASP A 86 -8.39 15.86 -0.92
C ASP A 86 -7.15 16.56 -0.38
N TRP A 87 -6.00 15.88 -0.33
CA TRP A 87 -4.74 16.44 0.15
C TRP A 87 -4.26 17.62 -0.74
N ASP A 88 -4.55 17.60 -2.04
CA ASP A 88 -4.13 18.68 -2.95
C ASP A 88 -4.90 19.99 -2.71
N LYS A 89 -6.11 19.93 -2.12
CA LYS A 89 -6.95 21.11 -1.92
C LYS A 89 -6.45 22.01 -0.78
N GLU A 90 -5.70 21.47 0.18
CA GLU A 90 -5.19 22.24 1.33
C GLU A 90 -3.86 22.96 1.04
N ASN A 91 -3.10 22.53 0.02
CA ASN A 91 -1.82 23.16 -0.36
C ASN A 91 -1.89 23.99 -1.64
N GLY A 92 -3.07 24.12 -2.26
CA GLY A 92 -3.35 25.02 -3.38
C GLY A 92 -3.48 26.48 -2.94
N SER A 93 -2.41 27.05 -2.38
CA SER A 93 -2.21 28.49 -2.29
C SER A 93 -0.84 28.82 -2.86
N SER A 94 -0.78 28.99 -4.18
CA SER A 94 0.05 29.96 -4.93
C SER A 94 -0.28 29.88 -6.41
#